data_AF-A0A3A4V6N4-F1
#
_entry.id   AF-A0A3A4V6N4-F1
#
_cell.length_a   1.000
_cell.length_b   1.000
_cell.length_c   1.000
_cell.angle_alpha   90.00
_cell.angle_beta   90.00
_cell.angle_gamma   90.00
#
_symmetry.space_group_name_H-M   'P 1'
#
loop_
_entity.id
_entity.type
_entity.pdbx_description
1 polymer ?
#
loop_
_entity_poly.entity_id
_entity_poly.type
_entity_poly.pdbx_seq_one_letter_code
_entity_poly.pdbx_strand_id
1 'polypeptide(L)'
;MNSDLINGLFEVGGAIFLSMNCRQIYKDKCTRGISPLPFIFYTSWGYWNLFYYPNINQWYSFYGGIGVVAVNTVYLFQLWWYRGK
;
A
#
# COMPACT_ATOMS: atom_id res chain seq x y z
N MET A 1 24.00 -7.41 6.78
CA MET A 1 22.53 -7.36 6.74
C MET A 1 22.09 -7.66 5.31
N ASN A 2 21.15 -8.58 5.14
CA ASN A 2 20.59 -8.89 3.82
C ASN A 2 19.72 -7.71 3.37
N SER A 3 19.99 -7.12 2.21
CA SER A 3 19.22 -5.98 1.67
C SER A 3 17.73 -6.29 1.53
N ASP A 4 17.38 -7.56 1.31
CA ASP A 4 15.99 -8.03 1.27
C ASP A 4 15.27 -7.88 2.62
N LEU A 5 15.97 -8.15 3.73
CA LEU A 5 15.39 -8.01 5.06
C LEU A 5 15.12 -6.53 5.40
N ILE A 6 16.06 -5.65 5.04
CA ILE A 6 15.90 -4.20 5.25
C ILE A 6 14.70 -3.70 4.43
N ASN A 7 14.63 -4.06 3.15
CA ASN A 7 13.52 -3.66 2.30
C ASN A 7 12.19 -4.23 2.80
N GLY A 8 12.14 -5.52 3.18
CA GLY A 8 10.96 -6.13 3.80
C GLY A 8 10.50 -5.42 5.08
N LEU A 9 11.42 -4.95 5.92
CA LEU A 9 11.07 -4.13 7.10
C LEU A 9 10.49 -2.77 6.72
N PHE A 10 11.02 -2.12 5.68
CA PHE A 10 10.45 -0.88 5.15
C PHE A 10 9.06 -1.10 4.54
N GLU A 11 8.84 -2.21 3.84
CA GLU A 11 7.53 -2.57 3.30
C GLU A 11 6.51 -2.81 4.44
N VAL A 12 6.88 -3.58 5.47
CA VAL A 12 6.01 -3.79 6.64
C VAL A 12 5.73 -2.48 7.37
N GLY A 13 6.75 -1.64 7.60
CA GLY A 13 6.57 -0.31 8.19
C GLY A 13 5.67 0.57 7.34
N GLY A 14 5.87 0.57 6.02
CA GLY A 14 5.05 1.27 5.05
C GLY A 14 3.58 0.83 5.13
N ALA A 15 3.31 -0.47 5.22
CA ALA A 15 1.95 -1.00 5.39
C ALA A 15 1.28 -0.47 6.66
N ILE A 16 2.01 -0.41 7.78
CA ILE A 16 1.51 0.13 9.06
C ILE A 16 1.15 1.61 8.89
N PHE A 17 2.04 2.44 8.35
CA PHE A 17 1.76 3.87 8.17
C PHE A 17 0.64 4.13 7.16
N LEU A 18 0.59 3.38 6.06
CA LEU A 18 -0.50 3.46 5.08
C LEU A 18 -1.85 3.09 5.71
N SER A 19 -1.88 2.17 6.67
CA SER A 19 -3.11 1.77 7.36
C SER A 19 -3.73 2.92 8.15
N MET A 20 -2.91 3.92 8.56
CA MET A 20 -3.41 5.13 9.21
C MET A 20 -4.29 5.95 8.27
N ASN A 21 -3.97 6.01 6.96
CA ASN A 21 -4.79 6.69 5.97
C ASN A 21 -6.15 5.99 5.80
N CYS A 22 -6.16 4.65 5.79
CA CYS A 22 -7.40 3.87 5.78
C CYS A 22 -8.25 4.17 7.03
N ARG A 23 -7.62 4.23 8.21
CA ARG A 23 -8.32 4.56 9.44
C ARG A 23 -8.90 5.97 9.40
N GLN A 24 -8.16 6.93 8.86
CA GLN A 24 -8.59 8.33 8.77
C GLN A 24 -9.81 8.48 7.84
N ILE A 25 -9.73 7.97 6.61
CA ILE A 25 -10.87 8.03 5.69
C ILE A 25 -12.09 7.28 6.22
N TYR A 26 -11.88 6.13 6.87
CA TYR A 26 -12.98 5.41 7.50
C TYR A 26 -13.67 6.21 8.62
N LYS A 27 -12.93 7.06 9.36
CA LYS A 27 -13.51 7.94 10.38
C LYS A 27 -14.21 9.15 9.76
N ASP A 28 -13.56 9.79 8.79
CA ASP A 28 -14.04 11.04 8.20
C ASP A 28 -15.20 10.83 7.22
N LYS A 29 -15.33 9.61 6.67
CA LYS A 29 -16.38 9.21 5.72
C LYS A 29 -16.49 10.09 4.47
N CYS A 30 -15.46 10.89 4.18
CA CYS A 30 -15.41 11.81 3.05
C CYS A 30 -14.01 11.84 2.44
N THR A 31 -13.92 12.31 1.19
CA THR A 31 -12.67 12.39 0.43
C THR A 31 -12.49 13.80 -0.13
N ARG A 32 -12.07 14.75 0.71
CA ARG A 32 -11.89 16.16 0.32
C ARG A 32 -10.42 16.47 0.09
N GLY A 33 -10.09 16.97 -1.11
CA GLY A 33 -8.73 17.42 -1.46
C GLY A 33 -7.71 16.31 -1.72
N ILE A 34 -8.13 15.04 -1.73
CA ILE A 34 -7.24 13.90 -2.01
C ILE A 34 -7.34 13.53 -3.49
N SER A 35 -6.22 13.61 -4.22
CA SER A 35 -6.14 13.05 -5.56
C SER A 35 -5.94 11.54 -5.49
N PRO A 36 -6.78 10.71 -6.13
CA PRO A 36 -6.61 9.26 -6.14
C PRO A 36 -5.47 8.80 -7.07
N LEU A 37 -5.01 9.67 -7.98
CA LEU A 37 -4.05 9.29 -9.03
C LEU A 37 -2.71 8.76 -8.49
N PRO A 38 -2.06 9.40 -7.49
CA PRO A 38 -0.84 8.86 -6.90
C PRO A 38 -1.07 7.48 -6.28
N PHE A 39 -2.20 7.29 -5.59
CA PHE A 39 -2.53 6.00 -4.96
C PHE A 39 -2.77 4.90 -6.00
N ILE A 40 -3.41 5.21 -7.14
CA ILE A 40 -3.57 4.25 -8.25
C ILE A 40 -2.19 3.83 -8.76
N PHE A 41 -1.30 4.79 -9.01
CA PHE A 41 0.05 4.51 -9.51
C PHE A 41 0.85 3.64 -8.53
N TYR A 42 0.93 4.04 -7.25
CA TYR A 42 1.69 3.31 -6.24
C TYR A 42 1.09 1.94 -5.91
N THR A 43 -0.23 1.78 -6.02
CA THR A 43 -0.88 0.47 -5.88
C THR A 43 -0.48 -0.46 -7.03
N SER A 44 -0.57 0.02 -8.28
CA SER A 44 -0.14 -0.74 -9.45
C SER A 44 1.35 -1.09 -9.39
N TRP A 45 2.19 -0.17 -8.91
CA TRP A 45 3.60 -0.42 -8.68
C TRP A 45 3.83 -1.46 -7.58
N GLY A 46 3.04 -1.45 -6.50
CA GLY A 46 3.08 -2.49 -5.48
C GLY A 46 2.74 -3.88 -6.03
N TYR A 47 1.70 -3.99 -6.89
CA TYR A 47 1.39 -5.24 -7.60
C TYR A 47 2.55 -5.71 -8.50
N TRP A 48 3.19 -4.78 -9.19
CA TRP A 48 4.40 -5.08 -9.96
C TRP A 48 5.54 -5.58 -9.05
N ASN A 49 5.76 -4.96 -7.89
CA ASN A 49 6.78 -5.38 -6.94
C ASN A 49 6.53 -6.81 -6.43
N LEU A 50 5.27 -7.18 -6.17
CA LEU A 50 4.92 -8.56 -5.80
C LEU A 50 5.25 -9.58 -6.89
N PHE A 51 5.07 -9.22 -8.16
CA PHE A 51 5.50 -10.06 -9.28
C PHE A 51 7.03 -10.08 -9.44
N TYR A 52 7.68 -8.96 -9.20
CA TYR A 52 9.12 -8.77 -9.41
C TYR A 52 9.98 -9.45 -8.33
N TYR A 53 9.60 -9.36 -7.04
CA TYR A 53 10.42 -9.86 -5.93
C TYR A 53 10.77 -11.36 -5.96
N PRO A 54 9.86 -12.28 -6.33
CA PRO A 54 10.20 -13.69 -6.49
C PRO A 54 11.25 -13.93 -7.59
N ASN A 55 11.25 -13.13 -8.67
CA ASN A 55 12.21 -13.26 -9.77
C ASN A 55 13.65 -12.93 -9.35
N ILE A 56 13.82 -12.16 -8.26
CA ILE A 56 15.13 -11.77 -7.72
C ILE A 56 15.42 -12.42 -6.35
N ASN A 57 14.67 -13.47 -5.98
CA ASN A 57 14.80 -14.20 -4.71
C ASN A 57 14.64 -13.31 -3.45
N GLN A 58 13.85 -12.25 -3.53
CA GLN A 58 13.60 -11.30 -2.43
C GLN A 58 12.30 -11.62 -1.68
N TRP A 59 12.31 -12.71 -0.92
CA TRP A 59 11.12 -13.23 -0.25
C TRP A 59 10.67 -12.38 0.95
N TYR A 60 11.59 -11.74 1.69
CA TYR A 60 11.20 -10.85 2.79
C TYR A 60 10.48 -9.61 2.26
N SER A 61 10.98 -9.04 1.16
CA SER A 61 10.31 -7.94 0.44
C SER A 61 8.96 -8.36 -0.13
N PHE A 62 8.84 -9.58 -0.65
CA PHE A 62 7.57 -10.12 -1.12
C PHE A 62 6.51 -10.15 -0.02
N TYR A 63 6.83 -10.76 1.13
CA TYR A 63 5.87 -10.83 2.25
C TYR A 63 5.52 -9.45 2.82
N GLY A 64 6.50 -8.54 2.92
CA GLY A 64 6.25 -7.16 3.32
C GLY A 64 5.34 -6.42 2.33
N GLY A 65 5.61 -6.58 1.03
CA GLY A 65 4.88 -5.94 -0.06
C GLY A 65 3.41 -6.37 -0.13
N ILE A 66 3.06 -7.59 0.31
CA ILE A 66 1.66 -8.04 0.38
C ILE A 66 0.85 -7.11 1.28
N GLY A 67 1.41 -6.72 2.43
CA GLY A 67 0.79 -5.78 3.35
C GLY A 67 0.57 -4.41 2.71
N VAL A 68 1.58 -3.88 2.03
CA VAL A 68 1.50 -2.58 1.34
C VAL A 68 0.41 -2.59 0.27
N VAL A 69 0.40 -3.62 -0.59
CA VAL A 69 -0.59 -3.75 -1.66
C VAL A 69 -2.00 -3.92 -1.09
N ALA A 70 -2.17 -4.74 -0.06
CA ALA A 70 -3.47 -4.94 0.58
C ALA A 70 -4.01 -3.62 1.16
N VAL A 71 -3.20 -2.89 1.93
CA VAL A 71 -3.60 -1.62 2.54
C VAL A 71 -3.90 -0.56 1.49
N ASN A 72 -3.06 -0.42 0.46
CA ASN A 72 -3.29 0.52 -0.63
C ASN A 72 -4.57 0.19 -1.43
N THR A 73 -4.85 -1.10 -1.64
CA THR A 73 -6.08 -1.55 -2.30
C THR A 73 -7.31 -1.20 -1.47
N VAL A 74 -7.26 -1.43 -0.16
CA VAL A 74 -8.34 -1.02 0.76
C VAL A 74 -8.50 0.50 0.76
N TYR A 75 -7.41 1.26 0.76
CA TYR A 75 -7.44 2.71 0.74
C TYR A 75 -8.08 3.26 -0.55
N LEU A 76 -7.68 2.74 -1.72
CA LEU A 76 -8.29 3.10 -3.00
C LEU A 76 -9.78 2.76 -3.04
N PHE A 77 -10.15 1.61 -2.51
CA PHE A 77 -11.55 1.23 -2.39
C PHE A 77 -12.32 2.23 -1.51
N GLN A 78 -11.77 2.62 -0.36
CA GLN A 78 -12.38 3.62 0.50
C GLN A 78 -12.47 5.00 -0.17
N LEU A 79 -11.43 5.43 -0.89
CA LEU A 79 -11.44 6.66 -1.65
C LEU A 79 -12.55 6.68 -2.68
N TRP A 80 -12.80 5.56 -3.35
CA TRP A 80 -13.88 5.44 -4.31
C TRP A 80 -15.26 5.39 -3.62
N TRP A 81 -15.39 4.65 -2.52
CA TRP A 81 -16.64 4.47 -1.79
C TRP A 81 -17.15 5.74 -1.09
N TYR A 82 -16.25 6.55 -0.55
CA TYR A 82 -16.58 7.81 0.13
C TYR A 82 -16.55 9.02 -0.81
N ARG A 83 -16.32 8.81 -2.11
CA ARG A 83 -16.38 9.86 -3.11
C ARG A 83 -17.80 10.40 -3.21
N GLY A 84 -17.99 11.67 -2.82
CA GLY A 84 -19.28 12.36 -2.91
C GLY A 84 -20.16 12.28 -1.65
N LYS A 85 -19.66 11.74 -0.54
CA LYS A 85 -20.22 11.93 0.80
C LYS A 85 -19.48 13.07 1.51
#